data_AF-A0A060C3D4-F1
#
_entry.id   AF-A0A060C3D4-F1
#
_cell.length_a   1.000
_cell.length_b   1.000
_cell.length_c   1.000
_cell.angle_alpha   90.00
_cell.angle_beta   90.00
_cell.angle_gamma   90.00
#
_symmetry.space_group_name_H-M   'P 1'
#
loop_
_entity.id
_entity.type
_entity.pdbx_description
1 polymer ?
#
loop_
_entity_poly.entity_id
_entity_poly.type
_entity_poly.pdbx_seq_one_letter_code
_entity_poly.pdbx_strand_id
1 'polypeptide(L)'
;MRTSLLRYAASRLRTRAPQVAVYLHAGSGTLPMSYVVSALKDSGIANLRGFALNVSSHGSTAAEQAYGDKLVKRLKAAHVGTKHYIVDTSR
;
A
#
# COMPACT_ATOMS: atom_id res chain seq x y z
N MET A 1 7.48 -16.52 0.27
CA MET A 1 6.58 -17.25 -0.64
C MET A 1 5.38 -16.40 -1.12
N ARG A 2 4.69 -15.59 -0.29
CA ARG A 2 3.60 -14.69 -0.80
C ARG A 2 4.11 -13.38 -1.44
N THR A 3 5.08 -12.72 -0.82
CA THR A 3 5.57 -11.40 -1.26
C THR A 3 6.30 -11.44 -2.61
N SER A 4 6.85 -12.59 -3.00
CA SER A 4 7.50 -12.80 -4.31
C SER A 4 6.50 -12.71 -5.47
N LEU A 5 5.31 -13.28 -5.34
CA LEU A 5 4.25 -13.17 -6.35
C LEU A 5 3.74 -11.73 -6.49
N LEU A 6 3.57 -11.03 -5.36
CA LEU A 6 3.19 -9.62 -5.37
C LEU A 6 4.25 -8.75 -6.05
N ARG A 7 5.53 -9.00 -5.75
CA ARG A 7 6.65 -8.31 -6.39
C ARG A 7 6.72 -8.60 -7.89
N TYR A 8 6.46 -9.84 -8.30
CA TYR A 8 6.37 -10.21 -9.72
C TYR A 8 5.24 -9.45 -10.41
N ALA A 9 4.03 -9.47 -9.85
CA ALA A 9 2.88 -8.73 -10.39
C ALA A 9 3.17 -7.22 -10.49
N ALA A 10 3.75 -6.63 -9.45
CA ALA A 10 4.13 -5.23 -9.42
C ALA A 10 5.13 -4.87 -10.56
N SER A 11 6.13 -5.74 -10.78
CA SER A 11 7.09 -5.55 -11.87
C SER A 11 6.43 -5.67 -13.25
N ARG A 12 5.56 -6.67 -13.44
CA ARG A 12 4.87 -6.92 -14.72
C ARG A 12 3.89 -5.82 -15.07
N LEU A 13 3.11 -5.34 -14.11
CA LEU A 13 2.17 -4.24 -14.33
C LEU A 13 2.91 -2.94 -14.68
N ARG A 14 3.98 -2.61 -13.95
CA ARG A 14 4.81 -1.43 -14.26
C ARG A 14 5.40 -1.48 -15.68
N THR A 15 5.87 -2.65 -16.11
CA THR A 15 6.55 -2.81 -17.40
C THR A 15 5.60 -2.95 -18.59
N ARG A 16 4.46 -3.60 -18.40
CA ARG A 16 3.52 -3.90 -19.49
C ARG A 16 2.31 -2.95 -19.57
N ALA A 17 2.04 -2.21 -18.50
CA ALA A 17 0.91 -1.31 -18.41
C ALA A 17 1.30 0.02 -17.71
N PRO A 18 2.23 0.80 -18.29
CA PRO A 18 2.78 2.00 -17.64
C PRO A 18 1.74 3.10 -17.36
N GLN A 19 0.59 3.07 -18.05
CA GLN A 19 -0.52 4.00 -17.82
C GLN A 19 -1.46 3.58 -16.68
N VAL A 20 -1.30 2.38 -16.12
CA VAL A 20 -2.19 1.86 -15.07
C VAL A 20 -1.71 2.30 -13.68
N ALA A 21 -2.62 2.90 -12.92
CA ALA A 21 -2.40 3.21 -11.52
C ALA A 21 -2.66 1.97 -10.65
N VAL A 22 -1.59 1.38 -10.11
CA VAL A 22 -1.69 0.19 -9.26
C VAL A 22 -1.54 0.56 -7.78
N TYR A 23 -2.50 0.09 -6.97
CA TYR A 23 -2.52 0.24 -5.52
C TYR A 23 -2.48 -1.13 -4.85
N LEU A 24 -1.49 -1.35 -3.97
CA LEU A 24 -1.37 -2.60 -3.23
C LEU A 24 -2.22 -2.56 -1.96
N HIS A 25 -3.09 -3.54 -1.74
CA HIS A 25 -3.88 -3.61 -0.51
C HIS A 25 -2.98 -3.78 0.74
N ALA A 26 -3.15 -2.89 1.71
CA ALA A 26 -2.34 -2.78 2.92
C ALA A 26 -3.13 -3.03 4.22
N GLY A 27 -4.34 -3.60 4.13
CA GLY A 27 -5.20 -3.87 5.28
C GLY A 27 -5.96 -2.62 5.75
N SER A 28 -6.12 -2.50 7.07
CA SER A 28 -6.83 -1.40 7.75
C SER A 28 -6.02 -0.84 8.92
N GLY A 29 -6.47 0.28 9.49
CA GLY A 29 -5.74 1.15 10.40
C GLY A 29 -5.34 0.55 11.76
N THR A 30 -5.66 -0.72 12.01
CA THR A 30 -5.32 -1.44 13.25
C THR A 30 -4.05 -2.27 13.14
N LEU A 31 -3.49 -2.46 11.94
CA LEU A 31 -2.31 -3.30 11.74
C LEU A 31 -1.02 -2.63 12.25
N PRO A 32 -0.08 -3.38 12.87
CA PRO A 32 1.21 -2.83 13.28
C PRO A 32 1.99 -2.20 12.13
N MET A 33 2.34 -0.92 12.27
CA MET A 33 2.93 -0.11 11.19
C MET A 33 4.26 -0.68 10.67
N SER A 34 5.12 -1.20 11.56
CA SER A 34 6.40 -1.82 11.18
C SER A 34 6.20 -3.05 10.29
N TYR A 35 5.21 -3.88 10.63
CA TYR A 35 4.86 -5.06 9.86
C TYR A 35 4.38 -4.68 8.46
N VAL A 36 3.46 -3.72 8.35
CA VAL A 36 2.92 -3.26 7.06
C VAL A 36 4.03 -2.65 6.19
N VAL A 37 4.92 -1.84 6.76
CA VAL A 37 6.04 -1.26 6.01
C VAL A 37 6.96 -2.36 5.45
N SER A 38 7.32 -3.36 6.26
CA SER A 38 8.15 -4.47 5.79
C SER A 38 7.45 -5.24 4.68
N ALA A 39 6.18 -5.61 4.89
CA ALA A 39 5.40 -6.38 3.92
C ALA A 39 5.25 -5.64 2.57
N LEU A 40 5.01 -4.32 2.59
CA LEU A 40 4.87 -3.52 1.37
C LEU A 40 6.21 -3.38 0.62
N LYS A 41 7.32 -3.19 1.34
CA LYS A 41 8.67 -3.22 0.74
C LYS A 41 8.95 -4.56 0.09
N ASP A 42 8.65 -5.64 0.80
CA ASP A 42 8.89 -7.00 0.32
C ASP A 42 8.00 -7.39 -0.86
N SER A 43 6.85 -6.74 -0.98
CA SER A 43 5.89 -6.91 -2.07
C SER A 43 6.19 -6.02 -3.28
N GLY A 44 7.23 -5.19 -3.23
CA GLY A 44 7.65 -4.37 -4.37
C GLY A 44 6.84 -3.09 -4.58
N ILE A 45 6.28 -2.51 -3.51
CA ILE A 45 5.51 -1.26 -3.60
C ILE A 45 6.29 -0.10 -4.23
N ALA A 46 7.63 -0.14 -4.22
CA ALA A 46 8.48 0.83 -4.92
C ALA A 46 8.14 0.97 -6.42
N ASN A 47 7.62 -0.10 -7.03
CA ASN A 47 7.20 -0.14 -8.44
C ASN A 47 5.75 0.30 -8.66
N LEU A 48 5.02 0.64 -7.59
CA LEU A 48 3.59 0.91 -7.59
C LEU A 48 3.31 2.38 -7.23
N ARG A 49 2.12 2.85 -7.60
CA ARG A 49 1.69 4.23 -7.31
C ARG A 49 1.39 4.43 -5.82
N GLY A 50 0.90 3.39 -5.15
CA GLY A 50 0.43 3.52 -3.79
C GLY A 50 -0.09 2.24 -3.15
N PHE A 51 -0.87 2.42 -2.09
CA PHE A 51 -1.54 1.34 -1.37
C PHE A 51 -3.03 1.65 -1.12
N ALA A 52 -3.83 0.61 -0.91
CA ALA A 52 -5.25 0.72 -0.61
C ALA A 52 -5.52 0.28 0.84
N LEU A 53 -6.31 1.06 1.56
CA LEU A 53 -6.73 0.80 2.94
C LEU A 53 -8.24 0.50 3.03
N ASN A 54 -8.63 -0.16 4.11
CA ASN A 54 -10.02 -0.43 4.50
C ASN A 54 -10.84 -1.32 3.54
N VAL A 55 -10.21 -1.95 2.53
CA VAL A 55 -10.94 -2.80 1.56
C VAL A 55 -11.68 -3.91 2.31
N SER A 56 -13.01 -3.93 2.18
CA SER A 56 -13.92 -4.84 2.87
C SER A 56 -13.89 -4.79 4.41
N SER A 57 -13.47 -3.66 4.98
CA SER A 57 -13.48 -3.42 6.43
C SER A 57 -14.50 -2.35 6.81
N HIS A 58 -14.66 -2.10 8.11
CA HIS A 58 -15.64 -1.16 8.68
C HIS A 58 -14.94 -0.10 9.56
N GLY A 59 -13.67 0.19 9.26
CA GLY A 59 -12.90 1.22 9.95
C GLY A 59 -13.43 2.61 9.62
N SER A 60 -13.38 3.53 10.58
CA SER A 60 -13.76 4.91 10.31
C SER A 60 -12.77 5.57 9.35
N THR A 61 -13.29 6.35 8.40
CA THR A 61 -12.46 7.05 7.40
C THR A 61 -11.37 7.90 8.06
N ALA A 62 -11.67 8.55 9.19
CA ALA A 62 -10.71 9.36 9.93
C ALA A 62 -9.55 8.53 10.50
N ALA A 63 -9.81 7.33 11.01
CA ALA A 63 -8.78 6.44 11.51
C ALA A 63 -7.89 5.92 10.35
N GLU A 64 -8.50 5.55 9.24
CA GLU A 64 -7.80 5.08 8.04
C GLU A 64 -6.93 6.17 7.40
N GLN A 65 -7.41 7.42 7.35
CA GLN A 65 -6.62 8.57 6.89
C GLN A 65 -5.42 8.83 7.80
N ALA A 66 -5.63 8.87 9.12
CA ALA A 66 -4.54 9.06 10.08
C ALA A 66 -3.49 7.93 9.99
N TYR A 67 -3.93 6.70 9.72
CA TYR A 67 -3.04 5.57 9.47
C TYR A 67 -2.29 5.69 8.13
N GLY A 68 -2.99 6.02 7.06
CA GLY A 68 -2.43 6.23 5.72
C GLY A 68 -1.36 7.32 5.70
N ASP A 69 -1.61 8.45 6.36
CA ASP A 69 -0.65 9.56 6.46
C ASP A 69 0.63 9.15 7.19
N LYS A 70 0.51 8.39 8.29
CA LYS A 70 1.66 7.82 9.01
C LYS A 70 2.41 6.83 8.13
N LEU A 71 1.70 5.98 7.39
CA LEU A 71 2.30 4.98 6.50
C LEU A 71 3.09 5.63 5.35
N VAL A 72 2.55 6.68 4.72
CA VAL A 72 3.27 7.44 3.67
C VAL A 72 4.57 8.03 4.22
N LYS A 73 4.53 8.65 5.41
CA LYS A 73 5.74 9.18 6.07
C LYS A 73 6.76 8.08 6.33
N ARG A 74 6.31 6.90 6.78
CA ARG A 74 7.20 5.77 7.09
C ARG A 74 7.81 5.14 5.86
N LEU A 75 7.05 5.02 4.76
CA LEU A 75 7.56 4.55 3.47
C LEU A 75 8.56 5.53 2.86
N LYS A 76 8.31 6.85 2.98
CA LYS A 76 9.28 7.87 2.58
C LYS A 76 10.59 7.75 3.38
N ALA A 77 10.50 7.62 4.70
CA ALA A 77 11.65 7.41 5.57
C ALA A 77 12.40 6.09 5.28
N ALA A 78 11.72 5.10 4.71
CA ALA A 78 12.31 3.84 4.28
C ALA A 78 12.86 3.86 2.84
N HIS A 79 13.00 5.05 2.22
CA HIS A 79 13.48 5.27 0.86
C HIS A 79 12.68 4.54 -0.24
N VAL A 80 11.37 4.35 -0.02
CA VAL A 80 10.47 3.69 -0.98
C VAL A 80 9.91 4.68 -2.02
N GLY A 81 10.28 5.97 -1.92
CA GLY A 81 9.79 7.07 -2.75
C GLY A 81 8.41 7.57 -2.31
N THR A 82 7.89 8.57 -3.02
CA THR A 82 6.55 9.11 -2.77
C THR A 82 5.50 8.04 -3.10
N LYS A 83 4.49 7.90 -2.23
CA LYS A 83 3.39 6.95 -2.37
C LYS A 83 2.08 7.65 -2.04
N HIS A 84 1.05 7.31 -2.80
CA HIS A 84 -0.32 7.73 -2.54
C HIS A 84 -1.09 6.61 -1.84
N TYR A 85 -2.23 6.95 -1.26
CA TYR A 85 -3.17 5.94 -0.76
C TYR A 85 -4.60 6.25 -1.18
N ILE A 86 -5.40 5.19 -1.20
CA ILE A 86 -6.86 5.26 -1.34
C ILE A 86 -7.48 4.54 -0.14
N VAL A 87 -8.65 5.00 0.29
CA VAL A 87 -9.43 4.40 1.40
C VAL A 87 -10.75 3.93 0.81
N ASP A 88 -11.09 2.67 1.01
CA ASP A 88 -12.43 2.16 0.72
C ASP A 88 -13.41 2.71 1.75
N THR A 89 -14.45 3.42 1.30
CA THR A 89 -15.50 4.01 2.13
C THR A 89 -16.88 3.47 1.77
N SER A 90 -16.95 2.24 1.25
CA SER A 90 -18.19 1.62 0.78
C SER A 90 -19.18 1.24 1.89
N ARG A 91 -18.70 1.10 3.14
CA ARG A 91 -19.46 0.69 4.33
C ARG A 91 -19.02 1.50 5.55
#